data_AF-A0A4R6SRJ7-F1
#
_entry.id   AF-A0A4R6SRJ7-F1
#
_cell.length_a   1.000
_cell.length_b   1.000
_cell.length_c   1.000
_cell.angle_alpha   90.00
_cell.angle_beta   90.00
_cell.angle_gamma   90.00
#
_symmetry.space_group_name_H-M   'P 1'
#
loop_
_entity.id
_entity.type
_entity.pdbx_description
1 polymer ?
#
loop_
_entity_poly.entity_id
_entity_poly.type
_entity_poly.pdbx_seq_one_letter_code
_entity_poly.pdbx_strand_id
1 'polypeptide(L)'
;MTSREYIKSKMSALVKDIKTLKASYSFHELSSTHSVEVIPNEIYHSNDVLKAWELNFIIGFIQKFPNESLCILTDDAILPIGHIEFSILGKDFKEASDNYSANQELVSLVFDNQFYDTLKEIFVTHSPVILEQMSYNQKIIDVNTLPSAYNILENIIIEKASSFKEFENENLDCENIYTLAA
;
A
#
# COMPACT_ATOMS: atom_id res chain seq x y z
N MET A 1 -20.34 14.42 -16.06
CA MET A 1 -19.67 13.18 -15.64
C MET A 1 -18.54 13.56 -14.72
N THR A 2 -18.53 13.02 -13.50
CA THR A 2 -17.48 13.25 -12.49
C THR A 2 -16.26 12.35 -12.75
N SER A 3 -15.12 12.65 -12.13
CA SER A 3 -13.92 11.81 -12.15
C SER A 3 -14.22 10.40 -11.64
N ARG A 4 -14.97 10.29 -10.54
CA ARG A 4 -15.43 9.01 -9.97
C ARG A 4 -16.25 8.18 -10.97
N GLU A 5 -17.22 8.80 -11.63
CA GLU A 5 -18.05 8.13 -12.67
C GLU A 5 -17.21 7.69 -13.87
N TYR A 6 -16.29 8.54 -14.32
CA TYR A 6 -15.38 8.23 -15.42
C TYR A 6 -14.54 6.99 -15.09
N ILE A 7 -13.91 6.97 -13.92
CA ILE A 7 -13.07 5.84 -13.47
C ILE A 7 -13.90 4.55 -13.39
N LYS A 8 -15.06 4.59 -12.71
CA LYS A 8 -15.95 3.42 -12.60
C LYS A 8 -16.36 2.88 -13.97
N SER A 9 -16.62 3.76 -14.94
CA SER A 9 -16.94 3.35 -16.31
C SER A 9 -15.76 2.68 -17.03
N LYS A 10 -14.54 3.19 -16.84
CA LYS A 10 -13.31 2.64 -17.43
C LYS A 10 -12.94 1.29 -16.83
N MET A 11 -13.07 1.13 -15.52
CA MET A 11 -12.91 -0.15 -14.83
C MET A 11 -13.92 -1.19 -15.32
N SER A 12 -15.19 -0.77 -15.45
CA SER A 12 -16.26 -1.68 -15.92
C SER A 12 -16.01 -2.16 -17.34
N ALA A 13 -15.50 -1.29 -18.22
CA ALA A 13 -15.09 -1.68 -19.56
C ALA A 13 -13.89 -2.63 -19.54
N LEU A 14 -12.86 -2.32 -18.73
CA LEU A 14 -11.67 -3.16 -18.61
C LEU A 14 -12.01 -4.59 -18.22
N VAL A 15 -12.78 -4.77 -17.14
CA VAL A 15 -13.10 -6.10 -16.60
C VAL A 15 -14.02 -6.90 -17.52
N LYS A 16 -14.78 -6.21 -18.39
CA LYS A 16 -15.54 -6.85 -19.45
C LYS A 16 -14.65 -7.41 -20.56
N ASP A 17 -13.57 -6.70 -20.89
CA ASP A 17 -12.60 -7.09 -21.92
C ASP A 17 -11.63 -8.16 -21.40
N ILE A 18 -11.14 -8.00 -20.17
CA ILE A 18 -10.22 -8.92 -19.51
C ILE A 18 -10.93 -9.55 -18.30
N LYS A 19 -11.64 -10.63 -18.58
CA LYS A 19 -12.55 -11.32 -17.65
C LYS A 19 -11.89 -12.00 -16.47
N THR A 20 -10.57 -12.10 -16.47
CA THR A 20 -9.76 -12.71 -15.42
C THR A 20 -9.24 -11.67 -14.41
N LEU A 21 -9.67 -10.41 -14.50
CA LEU A 21 -9.26 -9.34 -13.59
C LEU A 21 -10.32 -9.04 -12.52
N LYS A 22 -9.86 -8.58 -11.37
CA LYS A 22 -10.60 -7.80 -10.39
C LYS A 22 -10.07 -6.37 -10.45
N ALA A 23 -10.97 -5.41 -10.40
CA ALA A 23 -10.61 -4.00 -10.29
C ALA A 23 -11.33 -3.37 -9.08
N SER A 24 -10.58 -2.72 -8.21
CA SER A 24 -11.08 -2.06 -7.00
C SER A 24 -10.70 -0.58 -7.01
N TYR A 25 -11.52 0.26 -6.38
CA TYR A 25 -11.41 1.71 -6.44
C TYR A 25 -11.62 2.34 -5.08
N SER A 26 -10.83 3.38 -4.80
CA SER A 26 -10.93 4.24 -3.64
C SER A 26 -10.65 5.68 -3.98
N PHE A 27 -11.23 6.61 -3.23
CA PHE A 27 -10.91 8.02 -3.29
C PHE A 27 -10.47 8.53 -1.93
N HIS A 28 -9.34 9.21 -1.91
CA HIS A 28 -8.85 9.88 -0.71
C HIS A 28 -9.12 11.38 -0.82
N GLU A 29 -10.07 11.88 -0.02
CA GLU A 29 -10.59 13.24 -0.15
C GLU A 29 -9.54 14.31 0.15
N LEU A 30 -8.70 14.09 1.17
CA LEU A 30 -7.70 15.08 1.61
C LEU A 30 -6.63 15.35 0.54
N SER A 31 -6.28 14.34 -0.26
CA SER A 31 -5.27 14.45 -1.31
C SER A 31 -5.89 14.50 -2.71
N SER A 32 -7.22 14.50 -2.83
CA SER A 32 -7.94 14.41 -4.11
C SER A 32 -7.35 13.33 -5.03
N THR A 33 -7.03 12.17 -4.44
CA THR A 33 -6.34 11.07 -5.11
C THR A 33 -7.28 9.90 -5.30
N HIS A 34 -7.40 9.47 -6.55
CA HIS A 34 -8.06 8.24 -6.95
C HIS A 34 -7.06 7.11 -6.97
N SER A 35 -7.38 5.99 -6.33
CA SER A 35 -6.60 4.75 -6.42
C SER A 35 -7.44 3.69 -7.12
N VAL A 36 -6.86 3.05 -8.13
CA VAL A 36 -7.45 1.91 -8.84
C VAL A 36 -6.51 0.74 -8.70
N GLU A 37 -6.93 -0.31 -8.01
CA GLU A 37 -6.18 -1.54 -7.87
C GLU A 37 -6.66 -2.55 -8.91
N VAL A 38 -5.72 -3.19 -9.61
CA VAL A 38 -5.97 -4.20 -10.63
C VAL A 38 -5.25 -5.49 -10.24
N ILE A 39 -6.00 -6.57 -10.12
CA ILE A 39 -5.51 -7.88 -9.67
C ILE A 39 -5.93 -8.95 -10.70
N PRO A 40 -5.10 -9.96 -11.00
CA PRO A 40 -3.82 -10.23 -10.35
C PRO A 40 -2.61 -9.65 -11.12
N ASN A 41 -1.51 -9.36 -10.42
CA ASN A 41 -0.34 -8.70 -10.99
C ASN A 41 0.34 -9.48 -12.13
N GLU A 42 0.26 -10.82 -12.13
CA GLU A 42 0.87 -11.63 -13.19
C GLU A 42 0.28 -11.30 -14.57
N ILE A 43 -0.98 -10.86 -14.62
CA ILE A 43 -1.65 -10.42 -15.85
C ILE A 43 -1.23 -8.98 -16.19
N TYR A 44 -1.02 -8.13 -15.19
CA TYR A 44 -0.65 -6.72 -15.37
C TYR A 44 0.65 -6.55 -16.17
N HIS A 45 1.69 -7.29 -15.83
CA HIS A 45 2.97 -7.17 -16.53
C HIS A 45 3.03 -7.89 -17.89
N SER A 46 2.20 -8.91 -18.11
CA SER A 46 2.26 -9.76 -19.30
C SER A 46 1.23 -9.41 -20.39
N ASN A 47 0.24 -8.56 -20.08
CA ASN A 47 -0.86 -8.26 -20.98
C ASN A 47 -0.75 -6.88 -21.65
N ASP A 48 -0.43 -6.87 -22.94
CA ASP A 48 -0.29 -5.63 -23.72
C ASP A 48 -1.60 -4.85 -23.88
N VAL A 49 -2.75 -5.53 -23.85
CA VAL A 49 -4.06 -4.86 -23.89
C VAL A 49 -4.28 -4.06 -22.61
N LEU A 50 -3.88 -4.61 -21.45
CA LEU A 50 -3.99 -3.94 -20.17
C LEU A 50 -3.05 -2.73 -20.09
N LYS A 51 -1.80 -2.87 -20.56
CA LYS A 51 -0.84 -1.74 -20.65
C LYS A 51 -1.36 -0.61 -21.56
N ALA A 52 -1.90 -0.96 -22.72
CA ALA A 52 -2.48 0.01 -23.63
C ALA A 52 -3.73 0.68 -23.04
N TRP A 53 -4.57 -0.08 -22.34
CA TRP A 53 -5.72 0.46 -21.62
C TRP A 53 -5.28 1.46 -20.55
N GLU A 54 -4.29 1.11 -19.73
CA GLU A 54 -3.77 1.94 -18.66
C GLU A 54 -3.24 3.27 -19.18
N LEU A 55 -2.38 3.23 -20.20
CA LEU A 55 -1.84 4.44 -20.82
C LEU A 55 -2.97 5.37 -21.31
N ASN A 56 -3.95 4.81 -22.02
CA ASN A 56 -5.09 5.57 -22.53
C ASN A 56 -5.98 6.09 -21.41
N PHE A 57 -6.13 5.33 -20.33
CA PHE A 57 -6.90 5.70 -19.16
C PHE A 57 -6.24 6.86 -18.42
N ILE A 58 -4.94 6.79 -18.15
CA ILE A 58 -4.16 7.85 -17.49
C ILE A 58 -4.19 9.13 -18.33
N ILE A 59 -3.86 9.06 -19.62
CA ILE A 59 -3.87 10.23 -20.51
C ILE A 59 -5.27 10.84 -20.56
N GLY A 60 -6.29 10.01 -20.75
CA GLY A 60 -7.68 10.46 -20.81
C GLY A 60 -8.18 11.05 -19.50
N PHE A 61 -7.67 10.57 -18.36
CA PHE A 61 -7.96 11.11 -17.04
C PHE A 61 -7.33 12.50 -16.87
N ILE A 62 -6.01 12.63 -17.08
CA ILE A 62 -5.28 13.89 -16.93
C ILE A 62 -5.89 15.00 -17.80
N GLN A 63 -6.29 14.67 -19.03
CA GLN A 63 -6.93 15.62 -19.95
C GLN A 63 -8.30 16.12 -19.46
N LYS A 64 -9.04 15.31 -18.71
CA LYS A 64 -10.40 15.63 -18.25
C LYS A 64 -10.43 16.20 -16.84
N PHE A 65 -9.51 15.77 -15.98
CA PHE A 65 -9.49 16.05 -14.54
C PHE A 65 -8.09 16.47 -14.09
N PRO A 66 -7.54 17.59 -14.60
CA PRO A 66 -6.14 17.98 -14.38
C PRO A 66 -5.80 18.36 -12.93
N ASN A 67 -6.81 18.55 -12.08
CA ASN A 67 -6.64 18.95 -10.67
C ASN A 67 -6.79 17.77 -9.69
N GLU A 68 -7.02 16.56 -10.20
CA GLU A 68 -7.17 15.34 -9.40
C GLU A 68 -6.01 14.39 -9.74
N SER A 69 -5.62 13.55 -8.79
CA SER A 69 -4.54 12.58 -8.97
C SER A 69 -5.11 11.19 -9.21
N LEU A 70 -4.50 10.39 -10.09
CA LEU A 70 -4.85 9.00 -10.34
C LEU A 70 -3.64 8.11 -10.12
N CYS A 71 -3.80 7.08 -9.29
CA CYS A 71 -2.82 6.05 -9.01
C CYS A 71 -3.39 4.70 -9.43
N ILE A 72 -2.59 3.89 -10.13
CA ILE A 72 -2.93 2.51 -10.47
C ILE A 72 -2.01 1.60 -9.66
N LEU A 73 -2.61 0.63 -8.97
CA LEU A 73 -1.96 -0.30 -8.05
C LEU A 73 -2.20 -1.74 -8.50
N THR A 74 -1.30 -2.61 -8.10
CA THR A 74 -1.37 -4.07 -8.26
C THR A 74 -1.24 -4.73 -6.90
N ASP A 75 -1.47 -6.05 -6.81
CA ASP A 75 -1.43 -6.79 -5.53
C ASP A 75 -0.04 -6.89 -4.88
N ASP A 76 1.01 -6.48 -5.58
CA ASP A 76 2.38 -6.34 -5.08
C ASP A 76 2.69 -4.93 -4.54
N ALA A 77 1.71 -4.02 -4.55
CA ALA A 77 1.87 -2.70 -3.96
C ALA A 77 2.15 -2.79 -2.46
N ILE A 78 3.14 -2.02 -1.99
CA ILE A 78 3.53 -1.97 -0.57
C ILE A 78 2.35 -1.59 0.33
N LEU A 79 1.49 -0.71 -0.16
CA LEU A 79 0.28 -0.27 0.53
C LEU A 79 -0.95 -0.63 -0.34
N PRO A 80 -1.77 -1.60 0.09
CA PRO A 80 -3.01 -1.92 -0.59
C PRO A 80 -4.05 -0.80 -0.40
N ILE A 81 -5.13 -0.85 -1.17
CA ILE A 81 -6.25 0.07 -0.97
C ILE A 81 -6.92 -0.22 0.37
N GLY A 82 -6.80 0.70 1.32
CA GLY A 82 -7.37 0.54 2.66
C GLY A 82 -8.90 0.58 2.71
N HIS A 83 -9.56 1.46 1.93
CA HIS A 83 -11.02 1.58 1.89
C HIS A 83 -11.55 1.50 0.46
N ILE A 84 -12.18 0.38 0.11
CA ILE A 84 -12.74 0.15 -1.23
C ILE A 84 -14.15 0.76 -1.31
N GLU A 85 -14.33 1.75 -2.17
CA GLU A 85 -15.63 2.35 -2.46
C GLU A 85 -16.39 1.61 -3.57
N PHE A 86 -15.66 0.95 -4.47
CA PHE A 86 -16.23 0.24 -5.60
C PHE A 86 -15.31 -0.89 -6.02
N SER A 87 -15.89 -2.05 -6.32
CA SER A 87 -15.15 -3.20 -6.83
C SER A 87 -15.96 -3.90 -7.90
N ILE A 88 -15.28 -4.41 -8.92
CA ILE A 88 -15.87 -5.22 -9.98
C ILE A 88 -14.98 -6.43 -10.27
N LEU A 89 -15.63 -7.57 -10.42
CA LEU A 89 -14.99 -8.87 -10.64
C LEU A 89 -15.28 -9.32 -12.07
N GLY A 90 -14.25 -9.77 -12.77
CA GLY A 90 -14.39 -10.44 -14.04
C GLY A 90 -15.02 -11.81 -13.85
N LYS A 91 -15.84 -12.23 -14.81
CA LYS A 91 -16.56 -13.52 -14.73
C LYS A 91 -15.65 -14.75 -14.64
N ASP A 92 -14.41 -14.64 -15.09
CA ASP A 92 -13.42 -15.71 -15.06
C ASP A 92 -12.32 -15.43 -14.02
N PHE A 93 -12.51 -14.42 -13.16
CA PHE A 93 -11.59 -14.11 -12.06
C PHE A 93 -11.62 -15.25 -11.04
N LYS A 94 -10.45 -15.77 -10.73
CA LYS A 94 -10.25 -16.76 -9.67
C LYS A 94 -9.40 -16.10 -8.61
N GLU A 95 -9.96 -15.94 -7.42
CA GLU A 95 -9.22 -15.45 -6.27
C GLU A 95 -8.12 -16.48 -5.96
N ALA A 96 -6.86 -16.06 -6.00
CA ALA A 96 -5.76 -16.91 -5.58
C ALA A 96 -5.92 -17.13 -4.06
N SER A 97 -5.99 -18.39 -3.65
CA SER A 97 -6.15 -18.76 -2.24
C SER A 97 -5.00 -18.20 -1.39
N ASP A 98 -5.38 -17.56 -0.28
CA ASP A 98 -4.66 -17.33 0.97
C ASP A 98 -3.52 -16.30 1.04
N ASN A 99 -2.87 -15.89 -0.06
CA ASN A 99 -1.72 -14.96 0.05
C ASN A 99 -2.08 -13.46 0.12
N TYR A 100 -3.21 -13.04 -0.48
CA TYR A 100 -3.59 -11.62 -0.48
C TYR A 100 -4.09 -11.14 0.91
N SER A 101 -4.75 -12.01 1.67
CA SER A 101 -5.20 -11.71 3.04
C SER A 101 -4.03 -11.63 4.03
N ALA A 102 -2.99 -12.46 3.87
CA ALA A 102 -1.80 -12.43 4.72
C ALA A 102 -1.04 -11.10 4.62
N ASN A 103 -0.99 -10.50 3.42
CA ASN A 103 -0.36 -9.18 3.23
C ASN A 103 -1.16 -8.05 3.89
N GLN A 104 -2.49 -8.11 3.93
CA GLN A 104 -3.29 -7.10 4.64
C GLN A 104 -3.12 -7.19 6.17
N GLU A 105 -3.01 -8.39 6.73
CA GLU A 105 -2.71 -8.57 8.15
C GLU A 105 -1.29 -8.11 8.51
N LEU A 106 -0.29 -8.41 7.67
CA LEU A 106 1.08 -7.92 7.87
C LEU A 106 1.18 -6.40 7.72
N VAL A 107 0.46 -5.81 6.76
CA VAL A 107 0.38 -4.35 6.62
C VAL A 107 -0.29 -3.75 7.87
N SER A 108 -1.37 -4.33 8.39
CA SER A 108 -1.92 -3.86 9.67
C SER A 108 -0.90 -3.99 10.80
N LEU A 109 -0.16 -5.10 10.88
CA LEU A 109 0.81 -5.35 11.95
C LEU A 109 2.07 -4.47 11.89
N VAL A 110 2.49 -4.07 10.68
CA VAL A 110 3.66 -3.22 10.42
C VAL A 110 3.28 -1.73 10.48
N PHE A 111 2.10 -1.38 9.99
CA PHE A 111 1.60 0.00 9.90
C PHE A 111 0.57 0.36 10.99
N ASP A 112 0.40 -0.49 12.00
CA ASP A 112 -0.34 -0.17 13.22
C ASP A 112 0.13 1.17 13.80
N ASN A 113 -0.75 1.82 14.57
CA ASN A 113 -0.70 3.22 15.01
C ASN A 113 0.70 3.82 15.22
N GLN A 114 1.66 3.06 15.75
CA GLN A 114 3.06 3.48 15.93
C GLN A 114 3.76 3.94 14.63
N PHE A 115 3.56 3.31 13.47
CA PHE A 115 4.19 3.79 12.24
C PHE A 115 3.56 5.08 11.75
N TYR A 116 2.23 5.17 11.80
CA TYR A 116 1.51 6.40 11.44
C TYR A 116 1.80 7.54 12.42
N ASP A 117 1.97 7.23 13.70
CA ASP A 117 2.39 8.16 14.75
C ASP A 117 3.85 8.56 14.57
N THR A 118 4.75 7.66 14.17
CA THR A 118 6.15 7.96 13.82
C THR A 118 6.23 8.86 12.59
N LEU A 119 5.48 8.55 11.53
CA LEU A 119 5.40 9.43 10.35
C LEU A 119 4.78 10.78 10.71
N LYS A 120 3.72 10.80 11.52
CA LYS A 120 3.21 12.06 12.07
C LYS A 120 4.28 12.78 12.88
N GLU A 121 5.05 12.13 13.73
CA GLU A 121 6.06 12.79 14.54
C GLU A 121 7.16 13.40 13.66
N ILE A 122 7.61 12.67 12.63
CA ILE A 122 8.58 13.13 11.63
C ILE A 122 8.03 14.29 10.79
N PHE A 123 6.79 14.20 10.31
CA PHE A 123 6.21 15.19 9.38
C PHE A 123 5.45 16.34 10.06
N VAL A 124 4.95 16.19 11.30
CA VAL A 124 4.27 17.22 12.09
C VAL A 124 5.28 18.14 12.79
N THR A 125 6.43 17.62 13.24
CA THR A 125 7.54 18.48 13.72
C THR A 125 8.12 19.34 12.59
N HIS A 126 7.87 18.98 11.34
CA HIS A 126 8.17 19.79 10.15
C HIS A 126 6.92 20.47 9.58
N SER A 127 6.02 21.00 10.42
CA SER A 127 5.36 22.24 10.01
C SER A 127 6.48 23.26 9.81
N PRO A 128 6.80 23.70 8.57
CA PRO A 128 7.79 24.72 8.42
C PRO A 128 7.23 25.94 9.14
N VAL A 129 7.81 26.28 10.28
CA VAL A 129 7.81 27.67 10.68
C VAL A 129 8.47 28.33 9.48
N ILE A 130 7.69 29.08 8.71
CA ILE A 130 8.24 29.94 7.66
C ILE A 130 8.95 31.05 8.44
N LEU A 131 10.12 30.73 8.99
CA LEU A 131 11.13 31.70 9.30
C LEU A 131 11.59 32.17 7.94
N GLU A 132 11.10 33.35 7.57
CA GLU A 132 11.60 34.08 6.43
C GLU A 132 13.14 33.99 6.47
N GLN A 133 13.72 33.49 5.38
CA GLN A 133 15.16 33.43 5.07
C GLN A 133 15.97 32.23 5.62
N MET A 134 15.66 31.00 5.18
CA MET A 134 16.69 29.96 5.05
C MET A 134 17.10 29.76 3.59
N SER A 135 18.41 29.81 3.34
CA SER A 135 19.04 29.57 2.03
C SER A 135 18.81 28.12 1.57
N TYR A 136 18.57 27.94 0.26
CA TYR A 136 18.25 26.65 -0.38
C TYR A 136 19.25 25.53 -0.06
N ASN A 137 20.53 25.86 0.10
CA ASN A 137 21.57 24.88 0.42
C ASN A 137 21.44 24.31 1.84
N GLN A 138 20.85 25.05 2.78
CA GLN A 138 20.62 24.57 4.14
C GLN A 138 19.53 23.49 4.16
N LYS A 139 18.47 23.64 3.35
CA LYS A 139 17.36 22.67 3.24
C LYS A 139 17.79 21.29 2.73
N ILE A 140 18.82 21.22 1.89
CA ILE A 140 19.31 19.96 1.32
C ILE A 140 20.12 19.17 2.37
N ILE A 141 20.82 19.85 3.28
CA ILE A 141 21.61 19.21 4.32
C ILE A 141 20.68 18.48 5.29
N ASP A 142 19.58 19.10 5.70
CA ASP A 142 18.64 18.49 6.66
C ASP A 142 17.96 17.22 6.11
N VAL A 143 17.62 17.19 4.81
CA VAL A 143 17.05 16.00 4.15
C VAL A 143 18.04 14.83 4.15
N ASN A 144 19.34 15.09 3.99
CA ASN A 144 20.36 14.05 4.01
C ASN A 144 20.72 13.57 5.43
N THR A 145 20.23 14.24 6.47
CA THR A 145 20.39 13.82 7.86
C THR A 145 19.20 13.04 8.40
N LEU A 146 18.12 12.92 7.62
CA LEU A 146 17.00 12.05 7.99
C LEU A 146 17.47 10.59 8.01
N PRO A 147 17.16 9.81 9.07
CA PRO A 147 17.45 8.40 9.07
C PRO A 147 16.83 7.75 7.85
N SER A 148 17.60 6.90 7.16
CA SER A 148 17.03 6.12 6.06
C SER A 148 15.90 5.24 6.61
N ALA A 149 14.87 4.99 5.79
CA ALA A 149 13.79 4.07 6.16
C ALA A 149 14.33 2.70 6.60
N TYR A 150 15.49 2.30 6.06
CA TYR A 150 16.20 1.09 6.42
C TYR A 150 16.69 1.10 7.88
N ASN A 151 17.30 2.20 8.34
CA ASN A 151 17.78 2.34 9.73
C ASN A 151 16.63 2.35 10.74
N ILE A 152 15.48 2.91 10.36
CA ILE A 152 14.28 2.92 11.22
C ILE A 152 13.71 1.50 11.34
N LEU A 153 13.63 0.77 10.23
CA LEU A 153 13.14 -0.61 10.22
C LEU A 153 14.04 -1.57 10.99
N GLU A 154 15.38 -1.42 10.89
CA GLU A 154 16.33 -2.23 11.66
C GLU A 154 16.11 -2.07 13.18
N ASN A 155 15.90 -0.85 13.66
CA ASN A 155 15.68 -0.59 15.08
C ASN A 155 14.35 -1.19 15.58
N ILE A 156 13.28 -1.10 14.78
CA ILE A 156 11.97 -1.70 15.12
C ILE A 156 12.07 -3.23 15.18
N ILE A 157 12.82 -3.85 14.26
CA ILE A 157 13.05 -5.29 14.24
C ILE A 157 13.85 -5.72 15.48
N ILE A 158 14.88 -4.96 15.86
CA ILE A 158 15.72 -5.25 17.04
C ILE A 158 14.92 -5.11 18.34
N GLU A 159 14.07 -4.09 18.48
CA GLU A 159 13.21 -3.92 19.66
C GLU A 159 12.20 -5.08 19.80
N LYS A 160 11.53 -5.47 18.71
CA LYS A 160 10.59 -6.61 18.74
C LYS A 160 11.29 -7.96 18.98
N ALA A 161 12.51 -8.15 18.47
CA ALA A 161 13.30 -9.36 18.74
C ALA A 161 13.73 -9.44 20.22
N SER A 162 13.90 -8.30 20.87
CA SER A 162 14.25 -8.21 22.30
C SER A 162 13.05 -8.53 23.19
N SER A 163 11.84 -8.06 22.83
CA SER A 163 10.61 -8.42 23.56
C SER A 163 10.20 -9.88 23.39
N PHE A 164 10.58 -10.53 22.29
CA PHE A 164 10.35 -11.97 22.09
C PHE A 164 11.27 -12.85 22.95
N LYS A 165 12.51 -12.40 23.25
CA LYS A 165 13.43 -13.13 24.13
C LYS A 165 13.04 -13.07 25.61
N GLU A 166 12.27 -12.08 26.03
CA GLU A 166 11.72 -12.03 27.39
C GLU A 166 10.57 -13.03 27.57
N PHE A 167 9.85 -13.40 26.50
CA PHE A 167 8.77 -14.39 26.55
C PHE A 167 9.25 -15.86 26.60
N GLU A 168 10.44 -16.17 26.07
CA GLU A 168 11.00 -17.54 26.13
C GLU A 168 11.58 -17.89 27.51
N ASN A 169 11.88 -16.91 28.37
CA ASN A 169 12.46 -17.15 29.70
C ASN A 169 11.42 -17.38 30.82
N GLU A 170 10.12 -17.25 30.55
CA GLU A 170 9.06 -17.49 31.56
C GLU A 170 8.28 -18.82 31.39
N ASN A 171 8.63 -19.68 30.42
CA ASN A 171 7.93 -20.97 30.22
C ASN A 171 8.88 -22.15 29.95
N LEU A 172 9.81 -22.41 30.87
CA LEU A 172 10.53 -23.68 30.94
C LEU A 172 10.16 -24.41 32.22
N ASP A 173 8.97 -25.00 32.22
CA ASP A 173 8.65 -26.17 33.06
C ASP A 173 8.10 -27.25 32.13
N CYS A 174 9.02 -27.98 31.50
CA CYS A 174 8.72 -29.12 30.64
C CYS A 174 9.35 -30.39 31.24
N GLU A 175 8.82 -30.83 32.38
CA GLU A 175 8.90 -32.24 32.76
C GLU A 175 7.71 -33.01 32.16
N ASN A 176 8.02 -34.14 31.52
CA ASN A 176 7.10 -35.09 30.84
C ASN A 176 6.54 -34.54 29.52
N ILE A 177 6.91 -35.08 28.35
CA ILE A 177 6.37 -36.34 27.82
C ILE A 177 7.48 -37.07 27.04
N TYR A 178 8.08 -38.10 27.66
CA TYR A 178 8.70 -39.21 26.95
C TYR A 178 7.79 -40.42 27.13
N THR A 179 7.03 -40.81 26.09
CA THR A 179 6.78 -42.21 25.67
C THR A 179 5.67 -42.26 24.62
N LEU A 180 6.03 -42.59 23.37
CA LEU A 180 5.37 -43.58 22.51
C LEU A 180 5.94 -43.48 21.08
N ALA A 181 7.10 -44.11 20.90
CA ALA A 181 7.57 -44.58 19.59
C ALA A 181 8.62 -45.68 19.82
N ALA A 182 8.16 -46.90 20.11
CA ALA A 182 8.81 -48.18 19.86
C ALA A 182 7.79 -49.31 20.05
#